data_AF-Q2C1M4-F1
#
_entry.id   AF-Q2C1M4-F1
#
_cell.length_a   1.000
_cell.length_b   1.000
_cell.length_c   1.000
_cell.angle_alpha   90.00
_cell.angle_beta   90.00
_cell.angle_gamma   90.00
#
_symmetry.space_group_name_H-M   'P 1'
#
loop_
_entity.id
_entity.type
_entity.pdbx_description
1 polymer ?
#
loop_
_entity_poly.entity_id
_entity_poly.type
_entity_poly.pdbx_seq_one_letter_code
_entity_poly.pdbx_strand_id
1 'polypeptide(L)'
;MILPVFEGTSQVNKKLNIKIPAGIEDGGRIRLSGKGHPGINGGPQGDVFIQMNIRPHPRYTREGNNLHCKASTDFVTAALGGKIEVNTLNGAISLKIPEGTQNGRKFRLKGKGVTDRKGNTGDLIVQLAIETPQNLSERQKELLAEFAAA
;
A
#
# COMPACT_ATOMS: atom_id res chain seq x y z
N MET A 1 -20.63 -0.14 11.34
CA MET A 1 -19.89 -0.80 12.44
C MET A 1 -20.80 -0.80 13.67
N ILE A 2 -20.84 -1.88 14.47
CA ILE A 2 -21.57 -1.88 15.75
C ILE A 2 -20.61 -1.36 16.82
N LEU A 3 -21.01 -0.33 17.56
CA LEU A 3 -20.21 0.25 18.63
C LEU A 3 -21.07 0.39 19.90
N PRO A 4 -20.48 0.18 21.08
CA PRO A 4 -21.14 0.54 22.33
C PRO A 4 -21.21 2.06 22.42
N VAL A 5 -22.42 2.59 22.52
CA VAL A 5 -22.70 4.02 22.78
C VAL A 5 -23.62 4.13 23.97
N PHE A 6 -23.74 5.32 24.56
CA PHE A 6 -24.69 5.55 25.64
C PHE A 6 -25.91 6.32 25.13
N GLU A 7 -27.08 5.99 25.65
CA GLU A 7 -28.30 6.78 25.54
C GLU A 7 -28.82 6.98 26.97
N GLY A 8 -28.63 8.18 27.52
CA GLY A 8 -28.77 8.39 28.96
C GLY A 8 -27.72 7.59 29.74
N THR A 9 -28.14 6.90 30.80
CA THR A 9 -27.26 6.06 31.66
C THR A 9 -27.04 4.64 31.15
N SER A 10 -27.76 4.22 30.11
CA SER A 10 -27.72 2.85 29.60
C SER A 10 -26.74 2.72 28.43
N GLN A 11 -25.86 1.71 28.51
CA GLN A 11 -25.01 1.32 27.40
C GLN A 11 -25.83 0.51 26.39
N VAL A 12 -25.86 0.98 25.13
CA VAL A 12 -26.58 0.34 24.02
C VAL A 12 -25.64 0.08 22.85
N ASN A 13 -25.73 -1.13 22.30
CA ASN A 13 -25.01 -1.49 21.08
C ASN A 13 -25.76 -0.93 19.88
N LYS A 14 -25.20 0.11 19.25
CA LYS A 14 -25.84 0.76 18.10
C LYS A 14 -25.04 0.51 16.83
N LYS A 15 -25.75 0.20 15.75
CA LYS A 15 -25.17 0.23 14.40
C LYS A 15 -24.95 1.68 14.00
N LEU A 16 -23.69 2.07 13.87
CA LEU A 16 -23.30 3.38 13.38
C LEU A 16 -22.77 3.26 11.95
N ASN A 17 -23.32 4.09 11.07
CA ASN A 17 -22.81 4.30 9.72
C ASN A 17 -21.80 5.44 9.78
N ILE A 18 -20.53 5.07 9.73
CA ILE A 18 -19.41 6.01 9.79
C ILE A 18 -18.78 6.03 8.40
N LYS A 19 -18.72 7.22 7.78
CA LYS A 19 -18.02 7.41 6.52
C LYS A 19 -16.54 7.55 6.82
N ILE A 20 -15.74 6.56 6.44
CA ILE A 20 -14.28 6.62 6.55
C ILE A 20 -13.78 7.49 5.38
N PRO A 21 -13.09 8.61 5.64
CA PRO A 21 -12.54 9.44 4.57
C PRO A 21 -11.42 8.70 3.85
N ALA A 22 -11.31 8.91 2.54
CA ALA A 22 -10.18 8.42 1.77
C ALA A 22 -8.86 8.98 2.31
N GLY A 23 -7.81 8.17 2.24
CA GLY A 23 -6.46 8.58 2.64
C GLY A 23 -6.20 8.63 4.14
N ILE A 24 -7.12 8.16 4.99
CA ILE A 24 -6.87 8.06 6.44
C ILE A 24 -5.58 7.30 6.72
N GLU A 25 -4.76 7.83 7.62
CA GLU A 25 -3.51 7.22 8.04
C GLU A 25 -3.74 6.22 9.16
N ASP A 26 -2.76 5.35 9.36
CA ASP A 26 -2.75 4.45 10.51
C ASP A 26 -2.71 5.26 11.81
N GLY A 27 -3.51 4.86 12.79
CA GLY A 27 -3.70 5.62 14.03
C GLY A 27 -4.60 6.86 13.89
N GLY A 28 -5.09 7.18 12.69
CA GLY A 28 -6.02 8.28 12.46
C GLY A 28 -7.29 8.14 13.31
N ARG A 29 -7.81 9.26 13.83
CA ARG A 29 -8.97 9.28 14.75
C ARG A 29 -10.19 9.96 14.14
N ILE A 30 -11.36 9.34 14.31
CA ILE A 30 -12.66 9.92 13.97
C ILE A 30 -13.41 10.22 15.27
N ARG A 31 -13.81 11.47 15.48
CA ARG A 31 -14.62 11.90 16.61
C ARG A 31 -16.11 11.79 16.26
N LEU A 32 -16.86 11.12 17.13
CA LEU A 32 -18.33 11.09 17.12
C LEU A 32 -18.84 11.91 18.30
N SER A 33 -19.28 13.13 18.02
CA SER A 33 -19.72 14.06 19.06
C SER A 33 -21.03 13.61 19.71
N GLY A 34 -21.11 13.68 21.04
CA GLY A 34 -22.32 13.34 21.79
C GLY A 34 -22.77 11.89 21.58
N LYS A 35 -21.80 10.95 21.58
CA LYS A 35 -22.05 9.50 21.55
C LYS A 35 -21.31 8.75 22.65
N GLY A 36 -20.54 9.47 23.48
CA GLY A 36 -19.78 8.94 24.61
C GLY A 36 -20.64 8.79 25.85
N HIS A 37 -20.02 8.78 27.03
CA HIS A 37 -20.74 8.62 28.29
C HIS A 37 -21.64 9.82 28.60
N PRO A 38 -22.78 9.63 29.30
CA PRO A 38 -23.60 10.75 29.78
C PRO A 38 -22.80 11.66 30.71
N GLY A 39 -23.08 12.96 30.64
CA GLY A 39 -22.50 13.94 31.57
C GLY A 39 -23.13 13.84 32.97
N ILE A 40 -22.38 14.26 33.99
CA ILE A 40 -22.86 14.34 35.38
C ILE A 40 -23.77 15.57 35.52
N ASN A 41 -24.83 15.48 36.33
CA ASN A 41 -25.74 16.60 36.67
C ASN A 41 -26.33 17.36 35.46
N GLY A 42 -26.71 16.64 34.40
CA GLY A 42 -27.27 17.25 33.19
C GLY A 42 -26.23 17.85 32.23
N GLY A 43 -24.93 17.58 32.47
CA GLY A 43 -23.86 17.94 31.55
C GLY A 43 -23.98 17.24 30.18
N PRO A 44 -23.37 17.81 29.13
CA PRO A 44 -23.42 17.24 27.78
C PRO A 44 -22.77 15.85 27.74
N GLN A 45 -23.27 15.01 26.84
CA GLN A 45 -22.69 13.70 26.59
C GLN A 45 -21.26 13.83 26.04
N GLY A 46 -20.37 12.93 26.47
CA GLY A 46 -19.01 12.85 25.98
C GLY A 46 -18.92 12.43 24.50
N ASP A 47 -17.69 12.32 24.01
CA ASP A 47 -17.43 11.91 22.64
C ASP A 47 -16.92 10.47 22.57
N VAL A 48 -17.12 9.82 21.42
CA VAL A 48 -16.45 8.56 21.08
C VAL A 48 -15.35 8.86 20.07
N PHE A 49 -14.14 8.39 20.35
CA PHE A 49 -13.03 8.41 19.41
C PHE A 49 -12.83 7.02 18.83
N ILE A 50 -12.82 6.94 17.50
CA ILE A 50 -12.53 5.71 16.78
C ILE A 50 -11.14 5.85 16.18
N GLN A 51 -10.21 5.03 16.65
CA GLN A 51 -8.87 4.94 16.09
C GLN A 51 -8.85 3.91 14.96
N MET A 52 -8.29 4.29 13.83
CA MET A 52 -8.09 3.42 12.69
C MET A 52 -6.81 2.62 12.86
N ASN A 53 -6.88 1.33 12.50
CA ASN A 53 -5.73 0.48 12.35
C ASN A 53 -5.76 -0.09 10.92
N ILE A 54 -4.75 0.24 10.11
CA ILE A 54 -4.61 -0.25 8.75
C ILE A 54 -3.97 -1.62 8.79
N ARG A 55 -4.70 -2.63 8.34
CA ARG A 55 -4.18 -3.99 8.22
C ARG A 55 -3.01 -4.03 7.23
N PRO A 56 -1.89 -4.69 7.57
CA PRO A 56 -0.79 -4.91 6.64
C PRO A 56 -1.28 -5.59 5.36
N HIS A 57 -0.80 -5.11 4.21
CA HIS A 57 -1.12 -5.69 2.91
C HIS A 57 0.06 -6.53 2.41
N PRO A 58 -0.16 -7.74 1.86
CA PRO A 58 0.94 -8.65 1.48
C PRO A 58 1.86 -8.09 0.39
N ARG A 59 1.32 -7.24 -0.50
CA ARG A 59 2.06 -6.68 -1.65
C ARG A 59 2.48 -5.21 -1.48
N TYR A 60 1.81 -4.46 -0.61
CA TYR A 60 1.97 -3.01 -0.54
C TYR A 60 2.32 -2.58 0.88
N THR A 61 3.33 -1.73 0.98
CA THR A 61 3.63 -0.99 2.21
C THR A 61 3.33 0.48 1.96
N ARG A 62 2.58 1.13 2.85
CA ARG A 62 2.24 2.55 2.73
C ARG A 62 3.17 3.36 3.62
N GLU A 63 3.84 4.34 3.02
CA GLU A 63 4.67 5.33 3.71
C GLU A 63 4.14 6.73 3.36
N GLY A 64 3.40 7.34 4.30
CA GLY A 64 2.65 8.57 4.04
C GLY A 64 1.61 8.37 2.93
N ASN A 65 1.74 9.11 1.84
CA ASN A 65 0.88 8.97 0.65
C ASN A 65 1.47 8.02 -0.41
N ASN A 66 2.73 7.61 -0.25
CA ASN A 66 3.39 6.75 -1.20
C ASN A 66 3.14 5.28 -0.88
N LEU A 67 3.10 4.46 -1.93
CA LEU A 67 3.01 3.02 -1.84
C LEU A 67 4.32 2.40 -2.31
N HIS A 68 4.75 1.37 -1.62
CA HIS A 68 5.93 0.58 -1.96
C HIS A 68 5.50 -0.83 -2.29
N CYS A 69 5.95 -1.35 -3.43
CA CYS A 69 5.78 -2.75 -3.78
C CYS A 69 7.08 -3.32 -4.35
N LYS A 70 7.17 -4.65 -4.31
CA LYS A 70 8.24 -5.39 -4.97
C LYS A 70 7.69 -6.03 -6.24
N ALA A 71 8.41 -5.90 -7.34
CA ALA A 71 8.12 -6.58 -8.60
C ALA A 71 9.35 -7.38 -9.01
N SER A 72 9.16 -8.62 -9.46
CA SER A 72 10.24 -9.43 -9.98
C SER A 72 10.37 -9.31 -11.50
N THR A 73 11.59 -9.43 -11.98
CA THR A 73 11.91 -9.55 -13.42
C THR A 73 12.98 -10.61 -13.61
N ASP A 74 13.00 -11.20 -14.80
CA ASP A 74 14.06 -12.09 -15.24
C ASP A 74 15.38 -11.33 -15.48
N PHE A 75 16.49 -12.05 -15.32
CA PHE A 75 17.83 -11.55 -15.58
C PHE A 75 18.00 -10.97 -16.99
N VAL A 76 17.39 -11.59 -18.00
CA VAL A 76 17.54 -11.17 -19.41
C VAL A 76 16.87 -9.82 -19.63
N THR A 77 15.63 -9.62 -19.18
CA THR A 77 14.95 -8.31 -19.24
C THR A 77 15.69 -7.24 -18.44
N ALA A 78 16.31 -7.57 -17.31
CA ALA A 78 17.11 -6.61 -16.56
C ALA A 78 18.38 -6.18 -17.31
N ALA A 79 19.04 -7.13 -17.98
CA ALA A 79 20.26 -6.90 -18.75
C ALA A 79 20.00 -6.15 -20.06
N LEU A 80 19.07 -6.66 -20.89
CA LEU A 80 18.79 -6.15 -22.23
C LEU A 80 17.70 -5.07 -22.27
N GLY A 81 17.04 -4.82 -21.13
CA GLY A 81 15.87 -3.95 -21.07
C GLY A 81 14.60 -4.64 -21.59
N GLY A 82 13.45 -4.07 -21.27
CA GLY A 82 12.18 -4.61 -21.70
C GLY A 82 10.99 -3.94 -21.02
N LYS A 83 9.91 -4.70 -20.86
CA LYS A 83 8.68 -4.25 -20.21
C LYS A 83 8.17 -5.32 -19.28
N ILE A 84 7.82 -4.93 -18.06
CA ILE A 84 7.15 -5.80 -17.10
C ILE A 84 5.78 -5.25 -16.75
N GLU A 85 4.87 -6.13 -16.37
CA GLU A 85 3.55 -5.73 -15.90
C GLU A 85 3.56 -5.61 -14.37
N VAL A 86 3.23 -4.43 -13.87
CA VAL A 86 3.14 -4.15 -12.44
C VAL A 86 1.69 -3.92 -12.07
N ASN A 87 1.19 -4.76 -11.16
CA ASN A 87 -0.12 -4.56 -10.56
C ASN A 87 -0.08 -3.35 -9.62
N THR A 88 -1.02 -2.42 -9.81
CA THR A 88 -1.25 -1.27 -8.93
C THR A 88 -2.61 -1.43 -8.22
N LEU A 89 -2.99 -0.50 -7.34
CA LEU A 89 -4.32 -0.53 -6.71
C LEU A 89 -5.47 -0.33 -7.71
N ASN A 90 -5.22 0.34 -8.84
CA ASN A 90 -6.23 0.73 -9.83
C ASN A 90 -6.14 -0.08 -11.13
N GLY A 91 -5.45 -1.23 -11.11
CA GLY A 91 -5.23 -2.09 -12.28
C GLY A 91 -3.75 -2.29 -12.60
N ALA A 92 -3.47 -3.05 -13.66
CA ALA A 92 -2.12 -3.35 -14.10
C ALA A 92 -1.56 -2.28 -15.05
N ILE A 93 -0.27 -2.00 -14.96
CA ILE A 93 0.44 -1.02 -15.79
C ILE A 93 1.73 -1.64 -16.30
N SER A 94 2.03 -1.40 -17.58
CA SER A 94 3.33 -1.77 -18.17
C SER A 94 4.42 -0.79 -17.73
N LEU A 95 5.42 -1.27 -17.01
CA LEU A 95 6.62 -0.54 -16.60
C LEU A 95 7.76 -0.87 -17.57
N LYS A 96 8.32 0.15 -18.23
CA LYS A 96 9.50 0.00 -19.08
C LYS A 96 10.76 -0.09 -18.21
N ILE A 97 11.51 -1.18 -18.38
CA ILE A 97 12.80 -1.41 -17.73
C ILE A 97 13.91 -1.03 -18.71
N PRO A 98 14.77 -0.06 -18.36
CA PRO A 98 15.95 0.25 -19.18
C PRO A 98 16.97 -0.88 -19.08
N GLU A 99 17.78 -1.02 -20.13
CA GLU A 99 18.93 -1.92 -20.15
C GLU A 99 19.91 -1.63 -19.00
N GLY A 100 20.63 -2.67 -18.56
CA GLY A 100 21.57 -2.58 -17.44
C GLY A 100 20.93 -2.24 -16.09
N THR A 101 19.64 -2.55 -15.91
CA THR A 101 18.96 -2.28 -14.64
C THR A 101 19.50 -3.18 -13.53
N GLN A 102 19.89 -2.56 -12.42
CA GLN A 102 20.42 -3.25 -11.24
C GLN A 102 19.33 -3.77 -10.31
N ASN A 103 19.65 -4.81 -9.55
CA ASN A 103 18.77 -5.35 -8.52
C ASN A 103 18.50 -4.31 -7.43
N GLY A 104 17.25 -4.23 -6.96
CA GLY A 104 16.84 -3.24 -5.96
C GLY A 104 16.60 -1.83 -6.51
N ARG A 105 16.78 -1.59 -7.82
CA ARG A 105 16.46 -0.30 -8.44
C ARG A 105 14.98 0.04 -8.20
N LYS A 106 14.73 1.29 -7.79
CA LYS A 106 13.38 1.80 -7.53
C LYS A 106 12.87 2.59 -8.72
N PHE A 107 11.68 2.23 -9.19
CA PHE A 107 10.96 2.96 -10.24
C PHE A 107 9.79 3.70 -9.62
N ARG A 108 9.60 4.96 -10.02
CA ARG A 108 8.54 5.82 -9.50
C ARG A 108 7.44 5.98 -10.53
N LEU A 109 6.25 5.50 -10.20
CA LEU A 109 5.03 5.68 -10.96
C LEU A 109 4.21 6.81 -10.34
N LYS A 110 4.20 7.96 -11.02
CA LYS A 110 3.57 9.18 -10.53
C LYS A 110 2.05 9.04 -10.40
N GLY A 111 1.49 9.48 -9.27
CA GLY A 111 0.04 9.53 -9.06
C GLY A 111 -0.64 8.16 -8.95
N LYS A 112 0.12 7.12 -8.62
CA LYS A 112 -0.39 5.75 -8.41
C LYS A 112 -0.33 5.30 -6.94
N GLY A 113 -0.07 6.22 -6.02
CA GLY A 113 -0.11 6.02 -4.58
C GLY A 113 -1.52 6.21 -3.99
N VAL A 114 -1.57 6.62 -2.73
CA VAL A 114 -2.84 6.90 -2.02
C VAL A 114 -3.20 8.37 -2.15
N THR A 115 -4.48 8.65 -2.36
CA THR A 115 -5.04 10.01 -2.33
C THR A 115 -5.41 10.40 -0.91
N ASP A 116 -4.86 11.51 -0.42
CA ASP A 116 -5.15 12.06 0.90
C ASP A 116 -6.50 12.79 0.94
N ARG A 117 -6.89 13.25 2.14
CA ARG A 117 -8.14 14.01 2.35
C ARG A 117 -8.16 15.37 1.62
N LYS A 118 -6.99 15.94 1.30
CA LYS A 118 -6.84 17.22 0.59
C LYS A 118 -6.86 17.03 -0.94
N GLY A 119 -6.91 15.79 -1.43
CA GLY A 119 -6.89 15.45 -2.85
C GLY A 119 -5.49 15.24 -3.43
N ASN A 120 -4.43 15.32 -2.63
CA ASN A 120 -3.08 15.03 -3.10
C ASN A 120 -2.89 13.52 -3.23
N THR A 121 -2.43 13.08 -4.40
CA THR A 121 -2.14 11.66 -4.64
C THR A 121 -0.64 11.43 -4.59
N GLY A 122 -0.21 10.45 -3.79
CA GLY A 122 1.19 10.03 -3.76
C GLY A 122 1.59 9.17 -4.95
N ASP A 123 2.80 8.63 -4.88
CA ASP A 123 3.40 7.82 -5.94
C ASP A 123 3.48 6.34 -5.56
N LEU A 124 3.53 5.47 -6.56
CA LEU A 124 3.87 4.05 -6.38
C LEU A 124 5.35 3.85 -6.68
N ILE A 125 6.09 3.34 -5.71
CA ILE A 125 7.51 3.05 -5.76
C ILE A 125 7.67 1.54 -5.89
N VAL A 126 8.08 1.12 -7.08
CA VAL A 126 8.29 -0.29 -7.42
C VAL A 126 9.76 -0.59 -7.24
N GLN A 127 10.11 -1.42 -6.27
CA GLN A 127 11.45 -1.97 -6.13
C GLN A 127 11.56 -3.23 -6.98
N LEU A 128 12.50 -3.21 -7.93
CA LEU A 128 12.74 -4.35 -8.81
C LEU A 128 13.59 -5.39 -8.10
N ALA A 129 13.17 -6.65 -8.16
CA ALA A 129 13.94 -7.81 -7.74
C ALA A 129 14.31 -8.63 -8.98
N ILE A 130 15.60 -8.83 -9.23
CA ILE A 130 16.06 -9.64 -10.36
C ILE A 130 16.14 -11.10 -9.91
N GLU A 131 15.44 -11.97 -10.64
CA GLU A 131 15.48 -13.41 -10.42
C GLU A 131 16.56 -14.06 -11.31
N THR A 132 17.53 -14.71 -10.67
CA THR A 132 18.56 -15.47 -11.35
C THR A 132 18.02 -16.86 -11.73
N PRO A 133 18.15 -17.30 -12.99
CA PRO A 133 17.67 -18.60 -13.42
C PRO A 133 18.44 -19.73 -12.75
N GLN A 134 17.72 -20.75 -12.25
CA GLN A 134 18.32 -21.89 -11.53
C GLN A 134 18.53 -23.13 -12.41
N ASN A 135 17.61 -23.38 -13.36
CA ASN A 135 17.61 -24.60 -14.18
C ASN A 135 18.01 -24.27 -15.63
N LEU A 136 19.30 -24.06 -15.85
CA LEU A 136 19.86 -23.74 -17.16
C LEU A 136 20.22 -25.02 -17.93
N SER A 137 19.85 -25.08 -19.22
CA SER A 137 20.32 -26.11 -20.14
C SER A 137 21.83 -25.99 -20.40
N GLU A 138 22.46 -27.05 -20.91
CA GLU A 138 23.90 -27.01 -21.28
C GLU A 138 24.19 -25.85 -22.22
N ARG A 139 23.37 -25.70 -23.27
CA ARG A 139 23.51 -24.61 -24.22
C ARG A 139 23.39 -23.22 -23.58
N GLN A 140 22.51 -23.05 -22.59
CA GLN A 140 22.37 -21.77 -21.88
C GLN A 140 23.59 -21.47 -20.99
N LYS A 141 24.17 -22.50 -20.36
CA LYS A 141 25.39 -22.35 -19.56
C LYS A 141 26.59 -21.98 -20.42
N GLU A 142 26.74 -22.61 -21.59
CA GLU A 142 27.78 -22.26 -22.58
C GLU A 142 27.69 -20.77 -22.96
N LEU A 143 26.50 -20.29 -23.33
CA LEU A 143 26.29 -18.89 -23.71
C LEU A 143 26.63 -17.91 -22.59
N LEU A 144 26.30 -18.24 -21.33
CA LEU A 144 26.65 -17.40 -20.19
C LEU A 144 28.15 -17.44 -19.89
N ALA A 145 28.83 -18.57 -20.12
CA ALA A 145 30.27 -18.67 -19.96
C ALA A 145 31.02 -17.89 -21.04
N GLU A 146 30.56 -17.96 -22.30
CA GLU A 146 31.08 -17.13 -23.40
C GLU A 146 30.90 -15.63 -23.09
N PHE A 147 29.72 -15.23 -22.60
CA PHE A 147 29.47 -13.84 -22.19
C PHE A 147 30.40 -13.39 -21.04
N ALA A 148 30.73 -14.28 -20.10
CA ALA A 148 31.62 -13.96 -18.98
C ALA A 148 33.10 -13.87 -19.38
N ALA A 149 33.50 -14.47 -20.51
CA ALA A 149 34.87 -14.44 -21.02
C ALA A 149 35.14 -13.26 -21.97
N ALA A 150 34.10 -12.58 -22.44
CA ALA A 150 34.17 -11.36 -23.25
C ALA A 150 34.39 -10.12 -22.38
#